data_AF-A0A367LW37-F1
#
_entry.id   AF-A0A367LW37-F1
#
_cell.length_a   1.000
_cell.length_b   1.000
_cell.length_c   1.000
_cell.angle_alpha   90.00
_cell.angle_beta   90.00
_cell.angle_gamma   90.00
#
_symmetry.space_group_name_H-M   'P 1'
#
loop_
_entity.id
_entity.type
_entity.pdbx_description
1 polymer ?
#
loop_
_entity_poly.entity_id
_entity_poly.type
_entity_poly.pdbx_seq_one_letter_code
_entity_poly.pdbx_strand_id
1 'polypeptide(L)'
;PRLVPALHLCQGRYFSYSGRSPFRHLVYPMPEARTAGLGIHATLDLGGQLRFGPDVNYVDNLDYRVDESLRPAFAQVISRYFPGIDPRRLAAGYAGIRPKLGGPGEPAADFIIQTP
;
A
#
# COMPACT_ATOMS: atom_id res chain seq x y z
N PRO A 1 -27.94 7.20 -10.09
CA PRO A 1 -26.83 6.44 -10.74
C PRO A 1 -26.03 7.25 -11.77
N ARG A 2 -26.69 7.97 -12.70
CA ARG A 2 -26.02 8.68 -13.82
C ARG A 2 -24.99 9.73 -13.40
N LEU A 3 -25.13 10.33 -12.21
CA LEU A 3 -24.20 11.35 -11.70
C LEU A 3 -23.08 10.77 -10.83
N VAL A 4 -23.15 9.49 -10.45
CA VAL A 4 -22.09 8.85 -9.66
C VAL A 4 -20.91 8.56 -10.60
N PRO A 5 -19.71 9.09 -10.34
CA PRO A 5 -18.55 8.84 -11.20
C PRO A 5 -18.18 7.36 -11.19
N ALA A 6 -17.56 6.90 -12.27
CA ALA A 6 -16.97 5.57 -12.30
C ALA A 6 -15.89 5.46 -11.21
N LEU A 7 -15.87 4.32 -10.52
CA LEU A 7 -14.90 4.03 -9.47
C LEU A 7 -13.96 2.93 -9.91
N HIS A 8 -12.68 3.15 -9.65
CA HIS A 8 -11.63 2.16 -9.83
C HIS A 8 -11.16 1.68 -8.46
N LEU A 9 -11.32 0.39 -8.19
CA LEU A 9 -10.93 -0.19 -6.91
C LEU A 9 -9.42 -0.37 -6.89
N CYS A 10 -8.74 0.39 -6.02
CA CYS A 10 -7.30 0.31 -5.84
C CYS A 10 -6.98 -0.27 -4.46
N GLN A 11 -6.74 -1.58 -4.44
CA GLN A 11 -6.28 -2.33 -3.28
C GLN A 11 -4.87 -1.88 -2.88
N GLY A 12 -4.67 -1.72 -1.57
CA GLY A 12 -3.38 -1.54 -0.94
C GLY A 12 -3.19 -2.58 0.15
N ARG A 13 -2.13 -3.38 0.01
CA ARG A 13 -1.84 -4.53 0.87
C ARG A 13 -0.72 -4.19 1.83
N TYR A 14 -0.81 -4.73 3.05
CA TYR A 14 0.16 -4.50 4.11
C TYR A 14 0.72 -5.83 4.63
N PHE A 15 2.02 -5.84 4.88
CA PHE A 15 2.69 -6.90 5.64
C PHE A 15 3.08 -6.38 7.02
N SER A 16 2.90 -7.21 8.05
CA SER A 16 3.48 -6.97 9.37
C SER A 16 4.89 -7.58 9.43
N TYR A 17 5.74 -7.05 10.31
CA TYR A 17 7.07 -7.58 10.54
C TYR A 17 7.24 -7.99 12.00
N SER A 18 7.58 -9.27 12.23
CA SER A 18 7.75 -9.83 13.57
C SER A 18 9.12 -9.56 14.20
N GLY A 19 10.05 -8.97 13.45
CA GLY A 19 11.35 -8.55 13.97
C GLY A 19 11.31 -7.21 14.70
N ARG A 20 12.40 -6.91 15.41
CA ARG A 20 12.59 -5.59 16.05
C ARG A 20 12.65 -4.50 14.98
N SER A 21 11.93 -3.41 15.21
CA SER A 21 12.03 -2.20 14.38
C SER A 21 13.41 -1.56 14.51
N PRO A 22 14.13 -1.26 13.41
CA PRO A 22 15.28 -0.36 13.43
C PRO A 22 14.85 1.12 13.45
N PHE A 23 13.56 1.41 13.23
CA PHE A 23 13.03 2.76 13.08
C PHE A 23 12.39 3.26 14.37
N ARG A 24 12.60 4.55 14.66
CA ARG A 24 11.91 5.30 15.72
C ARG A 24 10.81 6.22 15.19
N HIS A 25 10.74 6.38 13.86
CA HIS A 25 9.78 7.23 13.16
C HIS A 25 9.26 6.49 11.92
N LEU A 26 8.20 7.01 11.31
CA LEU A 26 7.67 6.48 10.06
C LEU A 26 8.63 6.79 8.91
N VAL A 27 8.75 5.87 7.95
CA VAL A 27 9.64 6.03 6.78
C VAL A 27 8.80 6.03 5.51
N TYR A 28 8.90 7.12 4.76
CA TYR A 28 8.23 7.32 3.47
C TYR A 28 9.31 7.50 2.41
N PRO A 29 9.66 6.44 1.64
CA PRO A 29 10.60 6.59 0.53
C PRO A 29 10.05 7.57 -0.52
N MET A 30 10.97 8.21 -1.25
CA MET A 30 10.59 9.09 -2.35
C MET A 30 9.84 8.28 -3.43
N PRO A 31 8.69 8.75 -3.92
CA PRO A 31 7.92 8.04 -4.94
C PRO A 31 8.75 7.87 -6.22
N GLU A 32 8.62 6.70 -6.87
CA GLU A 32 9.18 6.52 -8.21
C GLU A 32 8.36 7.35 -9.20
N ALA A 33 9.03 8.09 -10.09
CA ALA A 33 8.45 9.13 -10.97
C ALA A 33 7.28 8.68 -11.89
N ARG A 34 6.92 7.39 -11.90
CA ARG A 34 5.87 6.81 -12.75
C ARG A 34 4.91 5.87 -12.01
N THR A 35 4.96 5.78 -10.68
CA THR A 35 4.03 4.93 -9.93
C THR A 35 2.90 5.76 -9.31
N ALA A 36 1.66 5.30 -9.47
CA ALA A 36 0.45 5.94 -8.93
C ALA A 36 0.32 5.85 -7.39
N GLY A 37 1.41 5.56 -6.68
CA GLY A 37 1.47 5.38 -5.23
C GLY A 37 2.83 5.76 -4.65
N LEU A 38 2.82 6.18 -3.39
CA LEU A 38 3.96 6.73 -2.66
C LEU A 38 5.05 5.69 -2.27
N GLY A 39 5.06 4.50 -2.88
CA GLY A 39 5.90 3.37 -2.47
C GLY A 39 5.45 2.69 -1.18
N ILE A 40 6.11 1.59 -0.82
CA ILE A 40 5.84 0.83 0.42
C ILE A 40 6.46 1.58 1.61
N HIS A 41 5.62 2.13 2.49
CA HIS A 41 6.06 2.86 3.69
C HIS A 41 6.37 1.92 4.84
N ALA A 42 7.19 2.37 5.79
CA ALA A 42 7.33 1.73 7.09
C ALA A 42 6.55 2.53 8.13
N THR A 43 5.58 1.90 8.77
CA THR A 43 4.79 2.48 9.86
C THR A 43 4.93 1.66 11.13
N LEU A 44 4.69 2.31 12.27
CA LEU A 44 4.66 1.69 13.58
C LEU A 44 3.22 1.75 14.08
N ASP A 45 2.70 0.64 14.58
CA ASP A 45 1.47 0.70 15.37
C ASP A 45 1.76 1.18 16.81
N LEU A 46 0.70 1.29 17.62
CA LEU A 46 0.80 1.77 18.99
C LEU A 46 1.66 0.86 19.90
N GLY A 47 1.83 -0.42 19.52
CA GLY A 47 2.73 -1.36 20.19
C GLY A 47 4.17 -1.29 19.69
N GLY A 48 4.46 -0.44 18.71
CA GLY A 48 5.78 -0.32 18.06
C GLY A 48 6.06 -1.44 17.05
N GLN A 49 5.06 -2.23 16.65
CA GLN A 49 5.24 -3.26 15.64
C GLN A 49 5.30 -2.63 14.25
N LEU A 50 6.26 -3.10 13.44
CA LEU A 50 6.42 -2.61 12.07
C LEU A 50 5.36 -3.16 11.13
N ARG A 51 4.86 -2.26 10.29
CA ARG A 51 3.98 -2.57 9.16
C ARG A 51 4.51 -1.91 7.91
N PHE A 52 4.56 -2.68 6.83
CA PHE A 52 5.02 -2.25 5.53
C PHE A 52 3.85 -2.21 4.54
N GLY A 53 3.72 -1.09 3.83
CA GLY A 53 2.69 -0.90 2.83
C GLY A 53 2.15 0.53 2.86
N PRO A 54 1.06 0.80 2.14
CA PRO A 54 0.45 -0.11 1.17
C PRO A 54 1.20 -0.12 -0.16
N ASP A 55 1.06 -1.19 -0.92
CA ASP A 55 1.33 -1.15 -2.35
C ASP A 55 0.11 -0.61 -3.16
N VAL A 56 0.17 -0.77 -4.48
CA VAL A 56 -0.88 -0.37 -5.43
C VAL A 56 -1.24 -1.57 -6.29
N ASN A 57 -2.50 -2.00 -6.20
CA ASN A 57 -3.05 -3.08 -7.01
C ASN A 57 -4.48 -2.74 -7.42
N TYR A 58 -4.75 -2.57 -8.71
CA TYR A 58 -6.13 -2.35 -9.19
C TYR A 58 -6.84 -3.70 -9.35
N VAL A 59 -8.10 -3.76 -8.90
CA VAL A 59 -8.91 -4.99 -8.90
C VAL A 59 -10.31 -4.69 -9.43
N ASP A 60 -10.96 -5.69 -10.02
CA ASP A 60 -12.32 -5.54 -10.54
C ASP A 60 -13.39 -5.81 -9.46
N ASN A 61 -13.02 -6.51 -8.39
CA ASN A 61 -13.93 -6.92 -7.32
C ASN A 61 -13.36 -6.56 -5.95
N LEU A 62 -14.24 -6.42 -4.95
CA LEU A 62 -13.84 -6.23 -3.57
C LEU A 62 -13.16 -7.49 -3.04
N ASP A 63 -11.82 -7.47 -3.02
CA ASP A 63 -10.98 -8.52 -2.44
C ASP A 63 -10.03 -7.91 -1.39
N TYR A 64 -10.18 -8.35 -0.14
CA TYR A 64 -9.38 -7.89 0.99
C TYR A 64 -8.28 -8.89 1.40
N ARG A 65 -8.09 -9.96 0.62
CA ARG A 65 -7.03 -10.93 0.88
C ARG A 65 -5.66 -10.33 0.58
N VAL A 66 -4.69 -10.64 1.42
CA VAL A 66 -3.27 -10.34 1.18
C VAL A 66 -2.60 -11.63 0.73
N ASP A 67 -2.14 -11.65 -0.51
CA ASP A 67 -1.42 -12.81 -1.05
C ASP A 67 0.00 -12.88 -0.46
N GLU A 68 0.27 -13.95 0.29
CA GLU A 68 1.58 -14.20 0.87
C GLU A 68 2.69 -14.37 -0.17
N SER A 69 2.36 -14.73 -1.41
CA SER A 69 3.32 -14.89 -2.50
C SER A 69 4.06 -13.58 -2.82
N LEU A 70 3.51 -12.43 -2.42
CA LEU A 70 4.09 -11.09 -2.61
C LEU A 70 5.23 -10.78 -1.65
N ARG A 71 5.44 -11.60 -0.62
CA ARG A 71 6.48 -11.42 0.40
C ARG A 71 7.86 -11.10 -0.18
N PRO A 72 8.38 -11.80 -1.22
CA PRO A 72 9.69 -11.49 -1.80
C PRO A 72 9.74 -10.12 -2.47
N ALA A 73 8.67 -9.73 -3.17
CA ALA A 73 8.58 -8.44 -3.85
C ALA A 73 8.54 -7.28 -2.84
N PHE A 74 7.78 -7.43 -1.75
CA PHE A 74 7.78 -6.47 -0.64
C PHE A 74 9.19 -6.35 -0.04
N ALA A 75 9.83 -7.47 0.30
CA ALA A 75 11.17 -7.46 0.88
C ALA A 75 12.21 -6.77 -0.01
N GLN A 76 12.13 -6.98 -1.33
CA GLN A 76 13.02 -6.33 -2.30
C GLN A 76 12.87 -4.80 -2.34
N VAL A 77 11.64 -4.29 -2.25
CA VAL A 77 11.41 -2.83 -2.22
C VAL A 77 11.85 -2.24 -0.88
N ILE A 78 11.51 -2.91 0.22
CA ILE A 78 11.84 -2.47 1.58
C ILE A 78 13.35 -2.46 1.81
N SER A 79 14.11 -3.39 1.23
CA SER A 79 15.56 -3.49 1.42
C SER A 79 16.33 -2.24 0.97
N ARG A 80 15.74 -1.40 0.11
CA ARG A 80 16.32 -0.11 -0.30
C ARG A 80 16.51 0.86 0.86
N TYR A 81 15.67 0.80 1.88
CA TYR A 81 15.75 1.65 3.08
C TYR A 81 15.87 0.85 4.39
N PHE A 82 15.70 -0.48 4.33
CA PHE A 82 15.99 -1.40 5.42
C PHE A 82 16.79 -2.62 4.91
N PRO A 83 18.11 -2.47 4.63
CA PRO A 83 18.90 -3.54 4.01
C PRO A 83 18.95 -4.85 4.80
N GLY A 84 18.81 -4.79 6.13
CA GLY A 84 18.84 -5.95 7.03
C GLY A 84 17.49 -6.66 7.21
N ILE A 85 16.49 -6.42 6.36
CA ILE A 85 15.19 -7.08 6.46
C ILE A 85 15.31 -8.61 6.24
N ASP A 86 14.68 -9.40 7.12
CA ASP A 86 14.50 -10.85 6.92
C ASP A 86 13.12 -11.10 6.29
N PRO A 87 13.02 -11.53 5.02
CA PRO A 87 11.74 -11.76 4.36
C PRO A 87 10.85 -12.76 5.11
N ARG A 88 11.43 -13.73 5.81
CA ARG A 88 10.67 -14.77 6.55
C ARG A 88 9.89 -14.19 7.74
N ARG A 89 10.25 -12.99 8.19
CA ARG A 89 9.56 -12.27 9.27
C ARG A 89 8.43 -11.38 8.78
N LEU A 90 8.21 -11.30 7.47
CA LEU A 90 7.05 -10.64 6.88
C LEU A 90 5.85 -11.59 6.86
N ALA A 91 4.80 -11.21 7.58
CA ALA A 91 3.52 -11.92 7.59
C ALA A 91 2.44 -11.07 6.90
N ALA A 92 1.54 -11.72 6.16
CA ALA A 92 0.37 -11.05 5.59
C ALA A 92 -0.39 -10.32 6.71
N GLY A 93 -0.63 -9.03 6.52
CA GLY A 93 -1.33 -8.20 7.48
C GLY A 93 -2.79 -8.03 7.07
N TYR A 94 -3.08 -6.90 6.44
CA TYR A 94 -4.43 -6.53 6.01
C TYR A 94 -4.38 -5.83 4.66
N ALA A 95 -5.53 -5.68 4.02
CA ALA A 95 -5.69 -4.85 2.84
C ALA A 95 -6.79 -3.82 3.05
N GLY A 96 -6.66 -2.67 2.38
CA GLY A 96 -7.72 -1.70 2.20
C GLY A 96 -7.94 -1.44 0.71
N ILE A 97 -9.13 -0.98 0.31
CA ILE A 97 -9.44 -0.65 -1.08
C ILE A 97 -9.86 0.81 -1.14
N ARG A 98 -9.14 1.59 -1.96
CA ARG A 98 -9.44 2.99 -2.22
C ARG A 98 -10.38 3.08 -3.43
N PRO A 99 -11.53 3.78 -3.32
CA PRO A 99 -12.37 4.08 -4.47
C PRO A 99 -11.78 5.27 -5.23
N LYS A 100 -10.96 5.00 -6.25
CA LYS A 100 -10.31 6.06 -7.04
C LYS A 100 -11.19 6.51 -8.19
N LEU A 101 -11.13 7.81 -8.50
CA LEU A 101 -11.74 8.40 -9.69
C LEU A 101 -10.92 8.18 -10.97
N GLY A 102 -9.61 7.94 -10.83
CA GLY A 102 -8.70 7.63 -11.94
C GLY A 102 -8.26 6.18 -11.95
N GLY A 103 -8.31 5.58 -13.14
CA GLY A 103 -7.90 4.21 -13.42
C GLY A 103 -6.37 4.04 -13.56
N PRO A 104 -5.92 2.80 -13.86
CA PRO A 104 -4.52 2.52 -14.14
C PRO A 104 -3.99 3.36 -15.31
N GLY A 105 -2.90 4.11 -15.09
CA GLY A 105 -2.26 4.94 -16.12
C GLY A 105 -2.95 6.28 -16.39
N GLU A 106 -4.10 6.54 -15.77
CA GLU A 106 -4.80 7.82 -15.86
C GLU A 106 -4.18 8.84 -14.88
N PRO A 107 -4.34 10.16 -15.14
CA PRO A 107 -3.94 11.19 -14.20
C PRO A 107 -4.59 11.00 -12.83
N ALA A 108 -3.88 11.37 -11.77
CA ALA A 108 -4.45 11.36 -10.43
C ALA A 108 -5.63 12.34 -10.36
N ALA A 109 -6.77 11.84 -9.93
CA ALA A 109 -7.96 12.62 -9.62
C ALA A 109 -8.20 12.56 -8.11
N ASP A 110 -8.54 13.70 -7.51
CA ASP A 110 -8.70 13.87 -6.07
C ASP A 110 -10.11 13.39 -5.63
N PHE A 111 -11.01 14.30 -5.26
CA PHE A 111 -12.40 13.99 -4.93
C PHE A 111 -13.37 14.87 -5.72
N ILE A 112 -14.64 14.44 -5.81
CA ILE A 112 -15.73 15.18 -6.43
C ILE A 112 -16.81 15.45 -5.37
N ILE A 113 -17.23 16.71 -5.26
CA ILE A 113 -18.40 17.14 -4.48
C ILE A 113 -19.44 17.67 -5.46
N GLN A 114 -20.65 17.12 -5.42
CA GLN A 114 -21.78 17.54 -6.24
C GLN A 114 -22.78 18.30 -5.38
N THR A 115 -23.28 19.43 -5.89
CA THR A 115 -24.41 20.18 -5.32
C THR A 115 -25.65 19.97 -6.19
N PRO A 116 -26.88 20.24 -5.68
CA PRO A 116 -28.11 20.13 -6.45
C PRO A 116 -28.13 20.91 -7.77
#